data_AF-A0A846AQU5-F1
#
_entry.id   AF-A0A846AQU5-F1
#
_cell.length_a   1.000
_cell.length_b   1.000
_cell.length_c   1.000
_cell.angle_alpha   90.00
_cell.angle_beta   90.00
_cell.angle_gamma   90.00
#
_symmetry.space_group_name_H-M   'P 1'
#
loop_
_entity.id
_entity.type
_entity.pdbx_description
1 polymer ?
#
loop_
_entity_poly.entity_id
_entity_poly.type
_entity_poly.pdbx_seq_one_letter_code
_entity_poly.pdbx_strand_id
1 'polypeptide(L)'
;MTNIQGTPGIDFLSGTTENDIIAALTSKDIVQGFGGNDQILGNQGTDVLQGNQGDDIVYGGQDADTIFGGQGNDLMFGDFGPDWLIGDLGRDTMSGGEGDDLFAIGRRGGLSSTGGVNITDADVITDFGNGGDRLILTGGLQFSELNIISSESNTIIQDRVTGEYLAVLSGVTSLEESSFSSIFGEVELGQMLPISAQASFSGQTVSLEVAQTPLEQGIGLMFRTELPDDQGMLFEINPPRTVNFWMRNVFINLDMVFLRNGEVQAIFSNLPPCESEPCPTYGPNVPVDGVIELRGGRATELGLRVGDRLDIQPVFLSV
;
A
#
# COMPACT_ATOMS: atom_id res chain seq x y z
N MET A 1 -21.56 -5.67 12.89
CA MET A 1 -20.76 -6.56 13.78
C MET A 1 -20.88 -7.99 13.32
N THR A 2 -20.07 -8.33 12.33
CA THR A 2 -19.86 -9.70 11.84
C THR A 2 -18.56 -10.24 12.41
N ASN A 3 -18.50 -11.54 12.68
CA ASN A 3 -17.26 -12.21 13.03
C ASN A 3 -16.78 -13.02 11.83
N ILE A 4 -15.61 -12.69 11.32
CA ILE A 4 -14.96 -13.33 10.18
C ILE A 4 -13.70 -14.02 10.71
N GLN A 5 -13.52 -15.27 10.34
CA GLN A 5 -12.38 -16.05 10.76
C GLN A 5 -11.80 -16.79 9.56
N GLY A 6 -10.48 -16.65 9.39
CA GLY A 6 -9.71 -17.40 8.42
C GLY A 6 -9.53 -18.86 8.82
N THR A 7 -8.61 -19.49 8.12
CA THR A 7 -8.13 -20.84 8.34
C THR A 7 -6.68 -20.78 8.80
N PRO A 8 -6.05 -21.91 9.16
CA PRO A 8 -4.61 -21.91 9.41
C PRO A 8 -3.73 -21.76 8.15
N GLY A 9 -4.32 -21.63 6.96
CA GLY A 9 -3.59 -21.46 5.70
C GLY A 9 -3.58 -20.00 5.26
N ILE A 10 -2.97 -19.72 4.10
CA ILE A 10 -3.03 -18.39 3.48
C ILE A 10 -4.47 -18.06 3.13
N ASP A 11 -4.99 -16.99 3.71
CA ASP A 11 -6.35 -16.51 3.53
C ASP A 11 -6.42 -15.11 2.91
N PHE A 12 -7.51 -14.88 2.18
CA PHE A 12 -7.93 -13.55 1.72
C PHE A 12 -9.25 -13.24 2.39
N LEU A 13 -9.22 -12.40 3.43
CA LEU A 13 -10.37 -12.07 4.25
C LEU A 13 -10.91 -10.68 3.90
N SER A 14 -12.23 -10.58 3.90
CA SER A 14 -12.96 -9.39 3.49
C SER A 14 -14.10 -9.16 4.47
N GLY A 15 -14.05 -8.01 5.15
CA GLY A 15 -15.10 -7.44 5.95
C GLY A 15 -16.28 -6.93 5.13
N THR A 16 -17.13 -6.16 5.79
CA THR A 16 -18.39 -5.66 5.27
C THR A 16 -18.41 -4.12 5.33
N THR A 17 -19.55 -3.50 5.11
CA THR A 17 -19.68 -2.03 5.26
C THR A 17 -20.07 -1.61 6.68
N GLU A 18 -20.11 -2.58 7.59
CA GLU A 18 -20.45 -2.42 9.00
C GLU A 18 -19.27 -2.93 9.82
N ASN A 19 -19.13 -2.46 11.07
CA ASN A 19 -18.07 -2.92 11.98
C ASN A 19 -17.97 -4.45 12.01
N ASP A 20 -16.77 -4.99 12.00
CA ASP A 20 -16.47 -6.41 11.99
C ASP A 20 -15.35 -6.77 12.96
N ILE A 21 -15.26 -8.06 13.28
CA ILE A 21 -14.11 -8.65 13.96
C ILE A 21 -13.54 -9.70 13.01
N ILE A 22 -12.31 -9.52 12.58
CA ILE A 22 -11.65 -10.36 11.58
C ILE A 22 -10.39 -10.99 12.19
N ALA A 23 -10.32 -12.32 12.21
CA ALA A 23 -9.15 -13.04 12.70
C ALA A 23 -8.53 -13.90 11.58
N ALA A 24 -7.30 -13.58 11.19
CA ALA A 24 -6.57 -14.24 10.09
C ALA A 24 -6.03 -15.63 10.48
N LEU A 25 -5.47 -15.71 11.69
CA LEU A 25 -4.99 -16.91 12.40
C LEU A 25 -3.51 -17.21 12.17
N THR A 26 -3.17 -18.00 11.16
CA THR A 26 -1.79 -18.44 10.96
C THR A 26 -1.48 -18.50 9.49
N SER A 27 -0.21 -18.28 9.14
CA SER A 27 0.28 -18.12 7.76
C SER A 27 0.21 -16.68 7.32
N LYS A 28 0.78 -16.38 6.15
CA LYS A 28 0.69 -15.07 5.54
C LYS A 28 -0.72 -14.85 5.01
N ASP A 29 -1.44 -13.94 5.64
CA ASP A 29 -2.82 -13.62 5.33
C ASP A 29 -2.97 -12.19 4.80
N ILE A 30 -4.11 -11.93 4.19
CA ILE A 30 -4.47 -10.62 3.67
C ILE A 30 -5.88 -10.28 4.13
N VAL A 31 -5.99 -9.17 4.85
CA VAL A 31 -7.23 -8.81 5.55
C VAL A 31 -7.67 -7.41 5.18
N GLN A 32 -8.97 -7.26 4.96
CA GLN A 32 -9.64 -6.00 4.72
C GLN A 32 -10.83 -5.80 5.64
N GLY A 33 -10.89 -4.67 6.33
CA GLY A 33 -12.07 -4.25 7.09
C GLY A 33 -13.24 -3.78 6.20
N PHE A 34 -12.94 -3.06 5.12
CA PHE A 34 -13.86 -2.32 4.24
C PHE A 34 -14.47 -1.08 4.87
N GLY A 35 -15.58 -1.20 5.59
CA GLY A 35 -16.31 -0.05 6.10
C GLY A 35 -16.84 -0.31 7.50
N GLY A 36 -16.86 0.73 8.31
CA GLY A 36 -17.21 0.62 9.72
C GLY A 36 -15.96 0.52 10.58
N ASN A 37 -16.14 0.50 11.89
CA ASN A 37 -15.02 0.48 12.83
C ASN A 37 -14.69 -0.96 13.18
N ASP A 38 -13.66 -1.50 12.54
CA ASP A 38 -13.31 -2.90 12.54
C ASP A 38 -12.24 -3.24 13.59
N GLN A 39 -12.23 -4.51 13.99
CA GLN A 39 -11.15 -5.10 14.76
C GLN A 39 -10.49 -6.20 13.94
N ILE A 40 -9.26 -5.98 13.51
CA ILE A 40 -8.49 -6.92 12.67
C ILE A 40 -7.36 -7.53 13.52
N LEU A 41 -7.26 -8.86 13.50
CA LEU A 41 -6.21 -9.63 14.15
C LEU A 41 -5.48 -10.50 13.12
N GLY A 42 -4.24 -10.15 12.76
CA GLY A 42 -3.37 -10.98 11.91
C GLY A 42 -3.01 -12.29 12.61
N ASN A 43 -2.45 -12.17 13.82
CA ASN A 43 -1.99 -13.22 14.72
C ASN A 43 -0.62 -13.81 14.36
N GLN A 44 -0.49 -14.79 13.48
CA GLN A 44 0.82 -15.41 13.18
C GLN A 44 1.09 -15.42 11.69
N GLY A 45 2.26 -14.95 11.28
CA GLY A 45 2.68 -14.95 9.89
C GLY A 45 2.86 -13.55 9.38
N THR A 46 3.47 -13.43 8.19
CA THR A 46 3.75 -12.13 7.58
C THR A 46 2.51 -11.62 6.85
N ASP A 47 1.67 -10.87 7.54
CA ASP A 47 0.34 -10.48 7.08
C ASP A 47 0.33 -9.11 6.38
N VAL A 48 -0.73 -8.89 5.59
CA VAL A 48 -1.07 -7.59 5.03
C VAL A 48 -2.47 -7.22 5.50
N LEU A 49 -2.56 -6.23 6.39
CA LEU A 49 -3.79 -5.87 7.10
C LEU A 49 -4.21 -4.45 6.73
N GLN A 50 -5.47 -4.27 6.34
CA GLN A 50 -6.01 -2.97 5.96
C GLN A 50 -7.37 -2.70 6.63
N GLY A 51 -7.43 -1.64 7.43
CA GLY A 51 -8.68 -1.16 8.05
C GLY A 51 -9.69 -0.71 6.98
N ASN A 52 -9.27 0.20 6.10
CA ASN A 52 -10.09 0.89 5.10
C ASN A 52 -10.91 2.03 5.73
N GLN A 53 -12.24 2.07 5.64
CA GLN A 53 -13.03 3.21 6.12
C GLN A 53 -13.55 2.95 7.53
N GLY A 54 -13.24 3.83 8.47
CA GLY A 54 -13.73 3.75 9.84
C GLY A 54 -12.60 4.03 10.82
N ASP A 55 -12.95 4.17 12.10
CA ASP A 55 -11.91 4.20 13.15
C ASP A 55 -11.60 2.75 13.55
N ASP A 56 -10.54 2.18 12.99
CA ASP A 56 -10.21 0.75 13.07
C ASP A 56 -9.22 0.42 14.19
N ILE A 57 -9.20 -0.84 14.61
CA ILE A 57 -8.20 -1.41 15.50
C ILE A 57 -7.53 -2.59 14.81
N VAL A 58 -6.25 -2.47 14.50
CA VAL A 58 -5.48 -3.48 13.77
C VAL A 58 -4.32 -3.99 14.61
N TYR A 59 -4.26 -5.30 14.79
CA TYR A 59 -3.17 -6.03 15.45
C TYR A 59 -2.46 -6.89 14.41
N GLY A 60 -1.16 -6.64 14.18
CA GLY A 60 -0.28 -7.46 13.34
C GLY A 60 -0.13 -8.85 13.95
N GLY A 61 0.58 -8.91 15.07
CA GLY A 61 0.69 -10.12 15.88
C GLY A 61 2.12 -10.62 15.94
N GLN A 62 2.44 -11.70 15.25
CA GLN A 62 3.77 -12.30 15.20
C GLN A 62 4.29 -12.31 13.78
N ASP A 63 5.59 -12.11 13.65
CA ASP A 63 6.33 -12.02 12.40
C ASP A 63 6.16 -10.64 11.75
N ALA A 64 6.76 -10.44 10.56
CA ALA A 64 6.81 -9.13 9.93
C ALA A 64 5.49 -8.78 9.24
N ASP A 65 4.76 -7.80 9.74
CA ASP A 65 3.45 -7.40 9.20
C ASP A 65 3.50 -6.08 8.43
N THR A 66 2.56 -5.90 7.51
CA THR A 66 2.28 -4.61 6.88
C THR A 66 0.86 -4.17 7.21
N ILE A 67 0.74 -3.03 7.88
CA ILE A 67 -0.52 -2.51 8.42
C ILE A 67 -0.84 -1.17 7.78
N PHE A 68 -2.03 -1.09 7.20
CA PHE A 68 -2.63 0.12 6.67
C PHE A 68 -3.88 0.48 7.49
N GLY A 69 -3.91 1.66 8.09
CA GLY A 69 -5.10 2.17 8.81
C GLY A 69 -6.24 2.42 7.82
N GLY A 70 -6.06 3.44 6.98
CA GLY A 70 -7.00 3.78 5.92
C GLY A 70 -7.61 5.16 6.16
N GLN A 71 -8.92 5.28 6.16
CA GLN A 71 -9.65 6.51 6.47
C GLN A 71 -10.26 6.42 7.85
N GLY A 72 -9.82 7.24 8.78
CA GLY A 72 -10.37 7.32 10.13
C GLY A 72 -9.25 7.58 11.13
N ASN A 73 -9.55 7.44 12.42
CA ASN A 73 -8.54 7.57 13.45
C ASN A 73 -8.23 6.18 13.98
N ASP A 74 -7.20 5.56 13.42
CA ASP A 74 -6.94 4.15 13.59
C ASP A 74 -6.01 3.88 14.77
N LEU A 75 -6.17 2.71 15.38
CA LEU A 75 -5.27 2.16 16.39
C LEU A 75 -4.53 0.97 15.78
N MET A 76 -3.24 1.12 15.54
CA MET A 76 -2.41 0.08 14.91
C MET A 76 -1.32 -0.40 15.86
N PHE A 77 -1.21 -1.72 15.98
CA PHE A 77 -0.22 -2.42 16.79
C PHE A 77 0.50 -3.44 15.90
N GLY A 78 1.81 -3.27 15.67
CA GLY A 78 2.64 -4.27 15.00
C GLY A 78 2.81 -5.54 15.85
N ASP A 79 2.97 -5.34 17.16
CA ASP A 79 3.17 -6.37 18.19
C ASP A 79 4.58 -7.00 18.15
N PHE A 80 4.81 -8.13 17.49
CA PHE A 80 6.12 -8.80 17.47
C PHE A 80 6.62 -9.01 16.05
N GLY A 81 7.80 -8.51 15.74
CA GLY A 81 8.41 -8.64 14.42
C GLY A 81 8.80 -7.28 13.88
N PRO A 82 9.54 -7.22 12.77
CA PRO A 82 9.81 -5.95 12.10
C PRO A 82 8.61 -5.56 11.24
N ASP A 83 7.85 -4.58 11.69
CA ASP A 83 6.56 -4.22 11.12
C ASP A 83 6.63 -2.93 10.28
N TRP A 84 5.67 -2.78 9.37
CA TRP A 84 5.47 -1.55 8.61
C TRP A 84 4.07 -0.99 8.82
N LEU A 85 3.99 0.18 9.47
CA LEU A 85 2.73 0.84 9.84
C LEU A 85 2.53 2.12 9.02
N ILE A 86 1.35 2.22 8.41
CA ILE A 86 0.93 3.33 7.56
C ILE A 86 -0.49 3.74 7.97
N GLY A 87 -0.62 4.88 8.64
CA GLY A 87 -1.94 5.34 9.12
C GLY A 87 -2.90 5.83 8.03
N ASP A 88 -2.36 6.36 6.93
CA ASP A 88 -3.12 6.88 5.80
C ASP A 88 -3.86 8.22 6.01
N LEU A 89 -5.17 8.24 6.27
CA LEU A 89 -6.00 9.45 6.41
C LEU A 89 -6.64 9.47 7.78
N GLY A 90 -6.40 10.55 8.51
CA GLY A 90 -6.98 10.80 9.81
C GLY A 90 -5.88 10.73 10.85
N ARG A 91 -6.27 10.79 12.13
CA ARG A 91 -5.30 10.95 13.21
C ARG A 91 -5.05 9.61 13.86
N ASP A 92 -3.97 8.98 13.45
CA ASP A 92 -3.70 7.59 13.82
C ASP A 92 -2.84 7.48 15.07
N THR A 93 -2.97 6.35 15.76
CA THR A 93 -2.08 5.96 16.86
C THR A 93 -1.42 4.64 16.50
N MET A 94 -0.10 4.66 16.42
CA MET A 94 0.73 3.54 15.99
C MET A 94 1.67 3.10 17.12
N SER A 95 1.75 1.80 17.36
CA SER A 95 2.76 1.15 18.19
C SER A 95 3.42 0.06 17.36
N GLY A 96 4.74 0.12 17.22
CA GLY A 96 5.49 -0.92 16.48
C GLY A 96 5.56 -2.22 17.26
N GLY A 97 5.83 -2.13 18.56
CA GLY A 97 6.02 -3.29 19.42
C GLY A 97 7.49 -3.71 19.49
N GLU A 98 7.76 -5.01 19.53
CA GLU A 98 9.11 -5.56 19.52
C GLU A 98 9.60 -5.76 18.09
N GLY A 99 10.58 -5.00 17.63
CA GLY A 99 11.00 -5.11 16.23
C GLY A 99 12.01 -4.07 15.83
N ASP A 100 12.39 -4.08 14.55
CA ASP A 100 12.97 -2.91 13.91
C ASP A 100 11.87 -2.38 12.98
N ASP A 101 11.08 -1.42 13.46
CA ASP A 101 9.81 -1.07 12.80
C ASP A 101 9.93 0.14 11.88
N LEU A 102 9.02 0.21 10.90
CA LEU A 102 8.90 1.30 9.96
C LEU A 102 7.55 2.01 10.14
N PHE A 103 7.60 3.32 10.35
CA PHE A 103 6.40 4.15 10.46
C PHE A 103 6.38 5.18 9.33
N ALA A 104 5.33 5.18 8.52
CA ALA A 104 5.17 6.17 7.45
C ALA A 104 4.59 7.49 7.97
N ILE A 105 5.24 8.59 7.61
CA ILE A 105 4.77 9.96 7.83
C ILE A 105 4.98 10.78 6.55
N GLY A 106 4.06 11.68 6.19
CA GLY A 106 4.24 12.44 4.96
C GLY A 106 3.14 13.43 4.65
N ARG A 107 3.31 14.09 3.49
CA ARG A 107 2.32 15.04 2.94
C ARG A 107 1.17 14.28 2.29
N ARG A 108 -0.04 14.84 2.30
CA ARG A 108 -1.12 14.43 1.37
C ARG A 108 -1.70 15.59 0.59
N GLY A 109 -2.03 15.30 -0.67
CA GLY A 109 -2.53 16.22 -1.70
C GLY A 109 -3.93 16.79 -1.44
N GLY A 110 -4.12 17.54 -0.35
CA GLY A 110 -5.15 18.58 -0.27
C GLY A 110 -6.52 18.22 0.32
N LEU A 111 -6.74 17.04 0.92
CA LEU A 111 -7.98 16.71 1.63
C LEU A 111 -7.69 15.81 2.87
N SER A 112 -7.59 16.42 4.06
CA SER A 112 -7.83 15.90 5.44
C SER A 112 -7.49 14.41 5.74
N SER A 113 -6.54 14.02 6.61
CA SER A 113 -5.43 14.67 7.31
C SER A 113 -4.65 13.55 8.02
N THR A 114 -3.47 13.17 7.55
CA THR A 114 -2.37 12.96 8.49
C THR A 114 -1.70 14.33 8.60
N GLY A 115 -1.82 14.95 9.77
CA GLY A 115 -1.31 16.30 10.00
C GLY A 115 -2.11 17.44 9.38
N GLY A 116 -3.00 18.00 10.17
CA GLY A 116 -3.55 19.33 9.96
C GLY A 116 -2.61 20.43 10.48
N VAL A 117 -3.10 21.67 10.41
CA VAL A 117 -2.38 22.84 10.96
C VAL A 117 -2.43 22.90 12.49
N ASN A 118 -3.13 21.97 13.15
CA ASN A 118 -3.11 21.81 14.60
C ASN A 118 -2.35 20.54 14.97
N ILE A 119 -1.64 20.59 16.10
CA ILE A 119 -0.94 19.43 16.65
C ILE A 119 -1.87 18.26 16.99
N THR A 120 -3.16 18.52 17.21
CA THR A 120 -4.17 17.47 17.49
C THR A 120 -4.50 16.62 16.28
N ASP A 121 -4.09 17.06 15.09
CA ASP A 121 -4.38 16.41 13.82
C ASP A 121 -3.19 15.53 13.37
N ALA A 122 -2.11 15.49 14.17
CA ALA A 122 -0.91 14.72 13.93
C ALA A 122 -1.07 13.27 14.39
N ASP A 123 -0.43 12.36 13.69
CA ASP A 123 -0.34 10.97 14.11
C ASP A 123 0.46 10.86 15.39
N VAL A 124 0.20 9.81 16.16
CA VAL A 124 0.89 9.53 17.41
C VAL A 124 1.62 8.20 17.29
N ILE A 125 2.93 8.23 17.43
CA ILE A 125 3.74 7.00 17.52
C ILE A 125 4.14 6.83 18.99
N THR A 126 3.75 5.70 19.59
CA THR A 126 3.74 5.56 21.05
C THR A 126 5.02 4.99 21.65
N ASP A 127 5.82 4.26 20.86
CA ASP A 127 6.95 3.45 21.33
C ASP A 127 8.21 3.56 20.46
N PHE A 128 8.29 4.60 19.60
CA PHE A 128 9.42 4.80 18.70
C PHE A 128 10.78 4.70 19.39
N GLY A 129 11.66 3.85 18.86
CA GLY A 129 12.98 3.53 19.39
C GLY A 129 13.02 2.23 20.19
N ASN A 130 11.96 1.41 20.18
CA ASN A 130 11.98 0.08 20.76
C ASN A 130 12.63 -0.93 19.80
N GLY A 131 13.94 -0.78 19.60
CA GLY A 131 14.67 -1.49 18.55
C GLY A 131 15.34 -0.49 17.61
N GLY A 132 15.45 -0.88 16.34
CA GLY A 132 16.07 -0.12 15.25
C GLY A 132 15.09 0.72 14.44
N ASP A 133 13.99 1.18 15.04
CA ASP A 133 12.87 1.83 14.36
C ASP A 133 13.27 3.03 13.48
N ARG A 134 12.52 3.21 12.40
CA ARG A 134 12.72 4.30 11.46
C ARG A 134 11.43 4.93 10.98
N LEU A 135 11.51 6.22 10.73
CA LEU A 135 10.47 6.97 10.03
C LEU A 135 10.69 6.91 8.52
N ILE A 136 9.64 6.63 7.77
CA ILE A 136 9.60 6.70 6.32
C ILE A 136 8.93 8.02 5.94
N LEU A 137 9.60 8.85 5.13
CA LEU A 137 9.00 10.06 4.58
C LEU A 137 8.29 9.75 3.26
N THR A 138 6.98 10.01 3.20
CA THR A 138 6.15 9.76 2.02
C THR A 138 5.69 11.07 1.36
N GLY A 139 5.07 10.98 0.17
CA GLY A 139 4.55 12.16 -0.54
C GLY A 139 5.63 13.12 -1.04
N GLY A 140 6.81 12.60 -1.36
CA GLY A 140 7.97 13.37 -1.83
C GLY A 140 8.64 14.24 -0.76
N LEU A 141 8.21 14.15 0.49
CA LEU A 141 8.74 14.90 1.62
C LEU A 141 10.22 14.57 1.85
N GLN A 142 11.05 15.60 1.96
CA GLN A 142 12.48 15.46 2.23
C GLN A 142 12.82 15.78 3.69
N PHE A 143 13.84 15.13 4.26
CA PHE A 143 14.28 15.41 5.63
C PHE A 143 14.60 16.91 5.86
N SER A 144 15.17 17.58 4.86
CA SER A 144 15.46 19.02 4.91
C SER A 144 14.23 19.92 5.05
N GLU A 145 13.04 19.40 4.76
CA GLU A 145 11.77 20.11 4.86
C GLU A 145 11.12 19.94 6.24
N LEU A 146 11.71 19.16 7.15
CA LEU A 146 11.16 18.89 8.48
C LEU A 146 11.56 19.94 9.52
N ASN A 147 10.58 20.39 10.29
CA ASN A 147 10.77 21.07 11.56
C ASN A 147 10.57 20.07 12.69
N ILE A 148 11.67 19.71 13.37
CA ILE A 148 11.66 18.75 14.47
C ILE A 148 11.75 19.53 15.78
N ILE A 149 10.71 19.41 16.61
CA ILE A 149 10.57 20.13 17.88
C ILE A 149 10.54 19.11 19.01
N SER A 150 11.69 18.90 19.66
CA SER A 150 11.80 18.01 20.81
C SER A 150 11.50 18.72 22.13
N SER A 151 10.86 18.00 23.04
CA SER A 151 10.55 18.41 24.42
C SER A 151 11.07 17.36 25.41
N GLU A 152 10.83 17.56 26.71
CA GLU A 152 11.23 16.60 27.76
C GLU A 152 10.48 15.27 27.69
N SER A 153 9.38 15.19 26.93
CA SER A 153 8.54 13.98 26.87
C SER A 153 8.25 13.51 25.46
N ASN A 154 8.15 14.42 24.48
CA ASN A 154 7.77 14.08 23.11
C ASN A 154 8.61 14.82 22.08
N THR A 155 8.66 14.29 20.86
CA THR A 155 9.17 14.99 19.68
C THR A 155 8.05 15.19 18.67
N ILE A 156 7.91 16.42 18.19
CA ILE A 156 6.91 16.79 17.19
C ILE A 156 7.61 16.98 15.86
N ILE A 157 7.05 16.42 14.80
CA ILE A 157 7.54 16.54 13.42
C ILE A 157 6.49 17.33 12.64
N GLN A 158 6.93 18.44 12.04
CA GLN A 158 6.09 19.33 11.26
C GLN A 158 6.73 19.57 9.89
N ASP A 159 5.93 19.64 8.83
CA ASP A 159 6.38 20.10 7.52
C ASP A 159 6.60 21.63 7.54
N ARG A 160 7.80 22.09 7.21
CA ARG A 160 8.13 23.53 7.12
C ARG A 160 7.44 24.23 5.96
N VAL A 161 7.09 23.50 4.91
CA VAL A 161 6.55 24.07 3.67
C VAL A 161 5.06 24.30 3.81
N THR A 162 4.31 23.28 4.27
CA THR A 162 2.85 23.38 4.44
C THR A 162 2.45 23.89 5.82
N GLY A 163 3.28 23.66 6.85
CA GLY A 163 2.96 23.93 8.25
C GLY A 163 2.17 22.81 8.95
N GLU A 164 1.94 21.70 8.26
CA GLU A 164 1.20 20.54 8.77
C GLU A 164 2.00 19.77 9.83
N TYR A 165 1.33 19.38 10.91
CA TYR A 165 1.92 18.59 11.99
C TYR A 165 1.84 17.11 11.65
N LEU A 166 2.91 16.51 11.19
CA LEU A 166 2.90 15.15 10.64
C LEU A 166 2.77 14.09 11.74
N ALA A 167 3.60 14.18 12.79
CA ALA A 167 3.62 13.18 13.85
C ALA A 167 4.07 13.73 15.20
N VAL A 168 3.61 13.08 16.26
CA VAL A 168 4.08 13.22 17.64
C VAL A 168 4.64 11.87 18.08
N LEU A 169 5.94 11.84 18.33
CA LEU A 169 6.62 10.69 18.91
C LEU A 169 6.59 10.80 20.43
N SER A 170 5.84 9.92 21.08
CA SER A 170 5.74 9.86 22.53
C SER A 170 7.02 9.26 23.13
N GLY A 171 7.53 9.84 24.21
CA GLY A 171 8.74 9.36 24.90
C GLY A 171 10.07 9.68 24.20
N VAL A 172 10.03 10.19 22.95
CA VAL A 172 11.24 10.50 22.18
C VAL A 172 11.69 11.93 22.43
N THR A 173 12.92 12.09 22.91
CA THR A 173 13.49 13.41 23.23
C THR A 173 14.55 13.90 22.23
N SER A 174 14.92 13.07 21.25
CA SER A 174 15.87 13.42 20.20
C SER A 174 15.68 12.53 18.98
N LEU A 175 15.78 13.13 17.78
CA LEU A 175 15.84 12.44 16.51
C LEU A 175 17.07 12.91 15.73
N GLU A 176 17.69 11.99 15.01
CA GLU A 176 18.76 12.28 14.06
C GLU A 176 18.30 11.93 12.65
N GLU A 177 19.01 12.40 11.62
CA GLU A 177 18.69 12.05 10.22
C GLU A 177 18.73 10.52 9.98
N SER A 178 19.54 9.79 10.75
CA SER A 178 19.61 8.33 10.74
C SER A 178 18.36 7.63 11.27
N SER A 179 17.51 8.33 12.04
CA SER A 179 16.19 7.86 12.47
C SER A 179 15.18 7.84 11.33
N PHE A 180 15.55 8.40 10.18
CA PHE A 180 14.75 8.41 8.97
C PHE A 180 15.36 7.47 7.96
N SER A 181 14.50 6.75 7.25
CA SER A 181 14.90 5.94 6.12
C SER A 181 14.57 6.70 4.84
N SER A 182 15.61 7.09 4.10
CA SER A 182 15.46 7.66 2.75
C SER A 182 15.29 6.58 1.67
N ILE A 183 15.17 5.30 2.07
CA ILE A 183 15.08 4.14 1.16
C ILE A 183 13.87 4.28 0.21
N PHE A 184 12.90 5.12 0.58
CA PHE A 184 11.59 5.18 -0.05
C PHE A 184 11.12 6.60 -0.37
N GLY A 185 12.00 7.45 -0.90
CA GLY A 185 11.58 8.70 -1.55
C GLY A 185 10.63 8.52 -2.74
N GLU A 186 10.22 7.27 -3.03
CA GLU A 186 9.35 6.83 -4.12
C GLU A 186 8.18 5.93 -3.67
N VAL A 187 8.00 5.64 -2.37
CA VAL A 187 6.80 4.88 -1.95
C VAL A 187 5.63 5.84 -1.83
N GLU A 188 4.70 5.69 -2.75
CA GLU A 188 3.41 6.38 -2.71
C GLU A 188 2.45 5.66 -1.76
N LEU A 189 1.52 6.41 -1.16
CA LEU A 189 0.51 5.83 -0.27
C LEU A 189 -0.30 4.74 -1.02
N GLY A 190 -0.49 3.59 -0.39
CA GLY A 190 -1.19 2.44 -0.98
C GLY A 190 -0.33 1.53 -1.89
N GLN A 191 0.98 1.79 -2.00
CA GLN A 191 1.91 0.90 -2.68
C GLN A 191 2.18 -0.37 -1.86
N MET A 192 1.99 -1.54 -2.48
CA MET A 192 2.11 -2.85 -1.81
C MET A 192 3.43 -3.56 -2.13
N LEU A 193 4.00 -3.30 -3.31
CA LEU A 193 5.23 -3.93 -3.80
C LEU A 193 6.23 -2.85 -4.23
N PRO A 194 7.55 -3.13 -4.22
CA PRO A 194 8.52 -2.16 -4.71
C PRO A 194 8.36 -1.92 -6.22
N ILE A 195 8.49 -0.65 -6.63
CA ILE A 195 8.70 -0.30 -8.04
C ILE A 195 10.06 -0.87 -8.45
N SER A 196 10.04 -1.81 -9.40
CA SER A 196 11.25 -2.50 -9.86
C SER A 196 11.31 -2.68 -11.36
N ALA A 197 10.35 -2.11 -12.10
CA ALA A 197 10.40 -2.00 -13.55
C ALA A 197 9.89 -0.65 -14.03
N GLN A 198 10.29 -0.25 -15.23
CA GLN A 198 9.75 0.90 -15.95
C GLN A 198 9.35 0.47 -17.37
N ALA A 199 8.19 0.93 -17.81
CA ALA A 199 7.72 0.75 -19.18
C ALA A 199 7.67 2.10 -19.92
N SER A 200 8.21 2.12 -21.14
CA SER A 200 8.19 3.31 -22.00
C SER A 200 7.06 3.24 -23.03
N PHE A 201 6.16 4.22 -22.99
CA PHE A 201 4.99 4.35 -23.84
C PHE A 201 5.07 5.65 -24.64
N SER A 202 5.48 5.58 -25.91
CA SER A 202 5.56 6.76 -26.81
C SER A 202 6.31 7.97 -26.19
N GLY A 203 7.34 7.72 -25.38
CA GLY A 203 8.15 8.74 -24.71
C GLY A 203 7.66 9.18 -23.33
N GLN A 204 6.57 8.61 -22.82
CA GLN A 204 6.18 8.69 -21.41
C GLN A 204 6.63 7.42 -20.68
N THR A 205 7.14 7.58 -19.46
CA THR A 205 7.56 6.46 -18.62
C THR A 205 6.50 6.21 -17.56
N VAL A 206 6.20 4.94 -17.33
CA VAL A 206 5.38 4.49 -16.19
C VAL A 206 6.26 3.60 -15.32
N SER A 207 6.29 3.90 -14.03
CA SER A 207 6.93 3.10 -13.00
C SER A 207 6.01 1.94 -12.60
N LEU A 208 6.57 0.74 -12.50
CA LEU A 208 5.81 -0.49 -12.29
C LEU A 208 6.26 -1.22 -11.03
N GLU A 209 5.30 -1.44 -10.15
CA GLU A 209 5.38 -2.48 -9.12
C GLU A 209 5.35 -3.86 -9.76
N VAL A 210 6.19 -4.80 -9.31
CA VAL A 210 6.32 -6.09 -10.00
C VAL A 210 5.83 -7.24 -9.12
N ALA A 211 4.73 -7.88 -9.55
CA ALA A 211 4.14 -9.06 -8.94
C ALA A 211 4.68 -10.35 -9.60
N GLN A 212 5.54 -11.07 -8.88
CA GLN A 212 6.25 -12.27 -9.36
C GLN A 212 5.69 -13.56 -8.76
N THR A 213 5.31 -13.54 -7.48
CA THR A 213 4.83 -14.74 -6.80
C THR A 213 3.34 -14.97 -7.07
N PRO A 214 2.84 -16.22 -6.99
CA PRO A 214 1.41 -16.49 -7.11
C PRO A 214 0.53 -15.69 -6.14
N LEU A 215 1.08 -15.37 -4.97
CA LEU A 215 0.41 -14.53 -3.98
C LEU A 215 0.35 -13.07 -4.44
N GLU A 216 1.48 -12.47 -4.80
CA GLU A 216 1.54 -11.10 -5.34
C GLU A 216 0.61 -10.92 -6.55
N GLN A 217 0.60 -11.90 -7.46
CA GLN A 217 -0.28 -11.88 -8.64
C GLN A 217 -1.75 -12.11 -8.27
N GLY A 218 -2.01 -12.86 -7.20
CA GLY A 218 -3.34 -13.07 -6.66
C GLY A 218 -3.92 -11.81 -6.03
N ILE A 219 -3.06 -10.95 -5.47
CA ILE A 219 -3.42 -9.64 -4.93
C ILE A 219 -3.56 -8.62 -6.05
N GLY A 220 -2.54 -8.47 -6.89
CA GLY A 220 -2.50 -7.42 -7.89
C GLY A 220 -2.69 -6.02 -7.29
N LEU A 221 -3.54 -5.22 -7.91
CA LEU A 221 -3.96 -3.90 -7.41
C LEU A 221 -5.23 -3.96 -6.55
N MET A 222 -5.55 -5.13 -5.97
CA MET A 222 -6.61 -5.20 -4.97
C MET A 222 -6.37 -4.12 -3.92
N PHE A 223 -7.46 -3.57 -3.43
CA PHE A 223 -7.51 -2.74 -2.23
C PHE A 223 -7.00 -1.31 -2.35
N ARG A 224 -6.53 -0.93 -3.54
CA ARG A 224 -6.16 0.47 -3.83
C ARG A 224 -7.37 1.34 -4.09
N THR A 225 -7.34 2.53 -3.52
CA THR A 225 -8.32 3.59 -3.75
C THR A 225 -7.89 4.56 -4.85
N GLU A 226 -6.61 4.56 -5.22
CA GLU A 226 -6.05 5.37 -6.30
C GLU A 226 -4.88 4.65 -7.00
N LEU A 227 -4.61 5.04 -8.25
CA LEU A 227 -3.41 4.66 -9.00
C LEU A 227 -2.99 5.85 -9.88
N PRO A 228 -1.82 6.44 -9.63
CA PRO A 228 -1.37 7.61 -10.40
C PRO A 228 -1.05 7.32 -11.87
N ASP A 229 -1.08 8.38 -12.68
CA ASP A 229 -0.93 8.30 -14.15
C ASP A 229 0.43 7.80 -14.63
N ASP A 230 1.46 7.96 -13.80
CA ASP A 230 2.83 7.54 -14.01
C ASP A 230 3.18 6.24 -13.27
N GLN A 231 2.17 5.55 -12.70
CA GLN A 231 2.34 4.28 -12.01
C GLN A 231 1.46 3.15 -12.59
N GLY A 232 1.85 1.92 -12.27
CA GLY A 232 1.11 0.71 -12.62
C GLY A 232 1.70 -0.54 -11.94
N MET A 233 1.13 -1.70 -12.27
CA MET A 233 1.65 -2.98 -11.80
C MET A 233 1.94 -3.93 -12.97
N LEU A 234 3.09 -4.58 -12.93
CA LEU A 234 3.51 -5.64 -13.85
C LEU A 234 3.37 -7.01 -13.19
N PHE A 235 2.64 -7.90 -13.82
CA PHE A 235 2.50 -9.30 -13.43
C PHE A 235 3.40 -10.16 -14.32
N GLU A 236 4.42 -10.79 -13.75
CA GLU A 236 5.35 -11.65 -14.51
C GLU A 236 4.82 -13.08 -14.66
N ILE A 237 4.42 -13.46 -15.88
CA ILE A 237 3.80 -14.77 -16.12
C ILE A 237 4.86 -15.77 -16.60
N ASN A 238 5.47 -16.49 -15.64
CA ASN A 238 6.48 -17.50 -15.91
C ASN A 238 6.08 -18.89 -15.35
N PRO A 239 6.03 -19.96 -16.17
CA PRO A 239 6.16 -19.95 -17.63
C PRO A 239 4.96 -19.26 -18.30
N PRO A 240 5.14 -18.76 -19.54
CA PRO A 240 4.08 -18.07 -20.26
C PRO A 240 2.86 -18.96 -20.48
N ARG A 241 1.67 -18.46 -20.17
CA ARG A 241 0.40 -19.21 -20.20
C ARG A 241 -0.77 -18.31 -20.52
N THR A 242 -1.91 -18.90 -20.85
CA THR A 242 -3.18 -18.16 -20.87
C THR A 242 -3.54 -17.83 -19.43
N VAL A 243 -3.94 -16.58 -19.19
CA VAL A 243 -4.31 -16.05 -17.87
C VAL A 243 -5.66 -15.36 -17.97
N ASN A 244 -6.36 -15.32 -16.86
CA ASN A 244 -7.61 -14.60 -16.69
C ASN A 244 -7.46 -13.76 -15.43
N PHE A 245 -7.68 -12.46 -15.57
CA PHE A 245 -7.67 -11.49 -14.49
C PHE A 245 -9.10 -11.13 -14.13
N TRP A 246 -9.35 -10.76 -12.89
CA TRP A 246 -10.65 -10.28 -12.43
C TRP A 246 -10.47 -8.92 -11.76
N MET A 247 -11.58 -8.25 -11.47
CA MET A 247 -11.60 -6.97 -10.75
C MET A 247 -12.11 -7.13 -9.31
N ARG A 248 -12.07 -8.36 -8.76
CA ARG A 248 -12.51 -8.63 -7.39
C ARG A 248 -11.65 -7.83 -6.43
N ASN A 249 -12.30 -7.07 -5.54
CA ASN A 249 -11.66 -6.19 -4.56
C ASN A 249 -10.74 -5.11 -5.14
N VAL A 250 -10.89 -4.76 -6.42
CA VAL A 250 -10.20 -3.62 -7.04
C VAL A 250 -11.19 -2.45 -7.10
N PHE A 251 -10.88 -1.34 -6.42
CA PHE A 251 -11.80 -0.19 -6.27
C PHE A 251 -11.57 0.94 -7.27
N ILE A 252 -10.55 0.81 -8.10
CA ILE A 252 -10.21 1.75 -9.16
C ILE A 252 -10.53 1.16 -10.53
N ASN A 253 -10.90 2.01 -11.48
CA ASN A 253 -10.96 1.57 -12.86
C ASN A 253 -9.55 1.22 -13.34
N LEU A 254 -9.40 0.13 -14.10
CA LEU A 254 -8.11 -0.29 -14.64
C LEU A 254 -8.11 -0.48 -16.15
N ASP A 255 -6.96 -0.25 -16.76
CA ASP A 255 -6.61 -0.78 -18.07
C ASP A 255 -5.68 -1.98 -17.88
N MET A 256 -5.99 -3.13 -18.49
CA MET A 256 -5.13 -4.31 -18.52
C MET A 256 -4.49 -4.48 -19.89
N VAL A 257 -3.16 -4.45 -19.95
CA VAL A 257 -2.35 -4.59 -21.16
C VAL A 257 -1.62 -5.93 -21.12
N PHE A 258 -2.00 -6.85 -21.99
CA PHE A 258 -1.46 -8.22 -22.03
C PHE A 258 -0.31 -8.32 -23.02
N LEU A 259 0.79 -8.95 -22.62
CA LEU A 259 2.05 -8.93 -23.34
C LEU A 259 2.56 -10.32 -23.70
N ARG A 260 3.22 -10.42 -24.84
CA ARG A 260 4.03 -11.57 -25.22
C ARG A 260 5.35 -11.12 -25.84
N ASN A 261 6.48 -11.43 -25.20
CA ASN A 261 7.82 -11.02 -25.62
C ASN A 261 7.91 -9.50 -25.90
N GLY A 262 7.27 -8.71 -25.03
CA GLY A 262 7.16 -7.26 -25.13
C GLY A 262 6.16 -6.74 -26.17
N GLU A 263 5.45 -7.60 -26.91
CA GLU A 263 4.41 -7.18 -27.86
C GLU A 263 3.02 -7.22 -27.22
N VAL A 264 2.23 -6.15 -27.36
CA VAL A 264 0.86 -6.04 -26.85
C VAL A 264 -0.07 -6.98 -27.61
N GLN A 265 -0.58 -8.00 -26.91
CA GLN A 265 -1.50 -9.00 -27.44
C GLN A 265 -2.97 -8.58 -27.32
N ALA A 266 -3.32 -7.92 -26.23
CA ALA A 266 -4.66 -7.42 -25.97
C ALA A 266 -4.62 -6.23 -25.01
N ILE A 267 -5.63 -5.37 -25.12
CA ILE A 267 -5.87 -4.26 -24.20
C ILE A 267 -7.34 -4.34 -23.80
N PHE A 268 -7.59 -4.37 -22.50
CA PHE A 268 -8.93 -4.20 -21.93
C PHE A 268 -8.94 -2.89 -21.18
N SER A 269 -9.67 -1.90 -21.70
CA SER A 269 -9.65 -0.54 -21.17
C SER A 269 -10.87 -0.22 -20.31
N ASN A 270 -10.64 0.61 -19.30
CA ASN A 270 -11.60 1.19 -18.38
C ASN A 270 -12.51 0.13 -17.75
N LEU A 271 -11.87 -0.96 -17.30
CA LEU A 271 -12.52 -2.02 -16.55
C LEU A 271 -13.01 -1.43 -15.23
N PRO A 272 -14.32 -1.50 -14.93
CA PRO A 272 -14.85 -0.95 -13.69
C PRO A 272 -14.52 -1.87 -12.50
N PRO A 273 -14.50 -1.33 -11.27
CA PRO A 273 -14.56 -2.10 -10.04
C PRO A 273 -15.63 -3.18 -10.09
N CYS A 274 -15.34 -4.35 -9.53
CA CYS A 274 -16.35 -5.39 -9.36
C CYS A 274 -16.94 -5.31 -7.94
N GLU A 275 -18.10 -4.68 -7.84
CA GLU A 275 -18.80 -4.48 -6.56
C GLU A 275 -19.75 -5.64 -6.19
N SER A 276 -19.99 -6.59 -7.11
CA SER A 276 -20.89 -7.73 -6.87
C SER A 276 -20.53 -8.97 -7.68
N GLU A 277 -20.52 -10.14 -7.02
CA GLU A 277 -20.25 -11.43 -7.66
C GLU A 277 -21.40 -11.94 -8.56
N PRO A 278 -21.10 -12.69 -9.63
CA PRO A 278 -19.77 -13.13 -10.05
C PRO A 278 -18.98 -12.05 -10.81
N CYS A 279 -17.72 -11.84 -10.47
CA CYS A 279 -16.86 -10.91 -11.20
C CYS A 279 -16.50 -11.44 -12.60
N PRO A 280 -16.60 -10.62 -13.66
CA PRO A 280 -16.10 -11.01 -14.98
C PRO A 280 -14.59 -11.21 -14.97
N THR A 281 -14.12 -12.10 -15.84
CA THR A 281 -12.70 -12.30 -16.08
C THR A 281 -12.25 -11.79 -17.43
N TYR A 282 -11.06 -11.24 -17.51
CA TYR A 282 -10.46 -10.60 -18.67
C TYR A 282 -9.13 -11.28 -19.01
N GLY A 283 -8.95 -11.60 -20.28
CA GLY A 283 -7.74 -12.26 -20.73
C GLY A 283 -7.84 -12.66 -22.21
N PRO A 284 -6.75 -12.62 -22.97
CA PRO A 284 -6.76 -13.10 -24.34
C PRO A 284 -6.69 -14.63 -24.39
N ASN A 285 -7.19 -15.23 -25.48
CA ASN A 285 -7.08 -16.66 -25.74
C ASN A 285 -5.68 -17.09 -26.25
N VAL A 286 -4.64 -16.29 -25.98
CA VAL A 286 -3.25 -16.59 -26.35
C VAL A 286 -2.35 -16.57 -25.11
N PRO A 287 -1.28 -17.38 -25.06
CA PRO A 287 -0.36 -17.35 -23.94
C PRO A 287 0.45 -16.05 -23.85
N VAL A 288 0.47 -15.45 -22.67
CA VAL A 288 1.18 -14.19 -22.36
C VAL A 288 2.31 -14.46 -21.38
N ASP A 289 3.30 -13.56 -21.35
CA ASP A 289 4.40 -13.57 -20.38
C ASP A 289 4.41 -12.36 -19.44
N GLY A 290 3.54 -11.38 -19.69
CA GLY A 290 3.33 -10.24 -18.80
C GLY A 290 1.93 -9.66 -18.92
N VAL A 291 1.47 -9.02 -17.84
CA VAL A 291 0.28 -8.16 -17.82
C VAL A 291 0.66 -6.86 -17.13
N ILE A 292 0.32 -5.71 -17.71
CA ILE A 292 0.45 -4.42 -17.06
C ILE A 292 -0.95 -3.91 -16.71
N GLU A 293 -1.17 -3.58 -15.44
CA GLU A 293 -2.33 -2.82 -14.99
C GLU A 293 -1.97 -1.33 -14.85
N LEU A 294 -2.81 -0.47 -15.43
CA LEU A 294 -2.72 0.99 -15.39
C LEU A 294 -4.04 1.57 -14.92
N ARG A 295 -4.08 2.86 -14.52
CA ARG A 295 -5.33 3.57 -14.27
C ARG A 295 -6.28 3.47 -15.47
N GLY A 296 -7.58 3.32 -15.23
CA GLY A 296 -8.60 3.18 -16.27
C GLY A 296 -8.61 4.33 -17.27
N GLY A 297 -8.50 4.03 -18.55
CA GLY A 297 -8.37 4.97 -19.67
C GLY A 297 -6.93 5.34 -20.01
N ARG A 298 -5.96 5.04 -19.14
CA ARG A 298 -4.57 5.47 -19.31
C ARG A 298 -3.89 4.87 -20.54
N ALA A 299 -4.20 3.62 -20.90
CA ALA A 299 -3.64 3.01 -22.11
C ALA A 299 -4.07 3.77 -23.36
N THR A 300 -5.31 4.28 -23.39
CA THR A 300 -5.82 5.09 -24.50
C THR A 300 -5.13 6.46 -24.56
N GLU A 301 -4.93 7.11 -23.41
CA GLU A 301 -4.19 8.38 -23.32
C GLU A 301 -2.74 8.27 -23.79
N LEU A 302 -2.10 7.13 -23.47
CA LEU A 302 -0.77 6.76 -23.94
C LEU A 302 -0.74 6.33 -25.42
N GLY A 303 -1.90 6.19 -26.06
CA GLY A 303 -2.01 5.84 -27.47
C GLY A 303 -1.72 4.37 -27.81
N LEU A 304 -1.75 3.48 -26.82
CA LEU A 304 -1.42 2.06 -26.96
C LEU A 304 -2.36 1.31 -27.90
N ARG A 305 -1.80 0.40 -28.67
CA ARG A 305 -2.51 -0.48 -29.61
C ARG A 305 -1.99 -1.91 -29.53
N VAL A 306 -2.86 -2.85 -29.87
CA VAL A 306 -2.46 -4.25 -30.11
C VAL A 306 -1.42 -4.29 -31.23
N GLY A 307 -0.33 -5.02 -31.02
CA GLY A 307 0.83 -5.10 -31.91
C GLY A 307 1.95 -4.10 -31.60
N ASP A 308 1.71 -3.12 -30.72
CA ASP A 308 2.78 -2.25 -30.25
C ASP A 308 3.80 -3.05 -29.43
N ARG A 309 5.07 -2.64 -29.47
CA ARG A 309 6.11 -3.22 -28.61
C ARG A 309 6.45 -2.26 -27.48
N LEU A 310 6.44 -2.78 -26.27
CA LEU A 310 6.83 -2.11 -25.05
C LEU A 310 8.24 -2.51 -24.68
N ASP A 311 9.03 -1.51 -24.32
CA ASP A 311 10.31 -1.71 -23.67
C ASP A 311 10.08 -1.65 -22.16
N ILE A 312 10.25 -2.79 -21.50
CA ILE A 312 10.13 -2.93 -20.04
C ILE A 312 11.52 -3.22 -19.52
N GLN A 313 12.04 -2.29 -18.73
CA GLN A 313 13.39 -2.36 -18.19
C GLN A 313 13.31 -2.51 -16.67
N PRO A 314 14.06 -3.45 -16.06
CA PRO A 314 14.18 -3.51 -14.61
C PRO A 314 14.84 -2.22 -14.10
N VAL A 315 14.32 -1.70 -13.01
CA VAL A 315 14.93 -0.59 -12.28
C VAL A 315 15.97 -1.20 -11.34
N PHE A 316 17.24 -1.11 -11.71
CA PHE A 316 18.32 -1.47 -10.79
C PHE A 316 18.52 -0.32 -9.81
N LEU A 317 18.19 -0.55 -8.54
CA LEU A 317 18.62 0.32 -7.45
C LEU A 317 20.15 0.41 -7.51
N SER A 318 20.68 1.62 -7.69
CA SER A 318 22.11 1.86 -7.52
C SER A 318 22.46 1.57 -6.07
N VAL A 319 23.22 0.49 -5.85
CA VAL A 319 23.80 0.10 -4.55
C VAL A 319 24.71 1.19 -4.01
#